data_AF-U1N4E6-F1
#
_entry.id   AF-U1N4E6-F1
#
_cell.length_a   1.000
_cell.length_b   1.000
_cell.length_c   1.000
_cell.angle_alpha   90.00
_cell.angle_beta   90.00
_cell.angle_gamma   90.00
#
_symmetry.space_group_name_H-M   'P 1'
#
loop_
_entity.id
_entity.type
_entity.pdbx_description
1 polymer ?
#
loop_
_entity_poly.entity_id
_entity_poly.type
_entity_poly.pdbx_seq_one_letter_code
_entity_poly.pdbx_strand_id
1 'polypeptide(L)' 'EGAFWGAHPVLSLDVWEHSYYHDYGPDRGDFIDAFFNVVDWEEPAARYDQAVDLFE' A
#
# COMPACT_ATOMS: atom_id res chain seq x y z
N GLU A 1 13.85 5.17 0.88
CA GLU A 1 14.35 4.17 -0.08
C GLU A 1 13.13 3.62 -0.82
N GLY A 2 13.10 3.66 -2.15
CA GLY A 2 11.84 3.50 -2.88
C GLY A 2 12.00 2.93 -4.29
N ALA A 3 10.99 2.15 -4.69
CA ALA A 3 10.82 1.37 -5.91
C ALA A 3 11.97 0.39 -6.22
N PHE A 4 11.70 -0.91 -6.12
CA PHE A 4 12.59 -1.95 -6.64
C PHE A 4 12.65 -1.85 -8.16
N TRP A 5 13.87 -1.85 -8.71
CA TRP A 5 14.04 -1.79 -10.16
C TRP A 5 13.45 -3.05 -10.82
N GLY A 6 12.60 -2.87 -11.83
CA GLY A 6 11.86 -3.95 -12.49
C GLY A 6 10.61 -4.44 -11.75
N ALA A 7 10.20 -3.79 -10.66
CA ALA A 7 8.95 -4.08 -9.98
C ALA A 7 7.85 -3.08 -10.38
N HIS A 8 6.60 -3.57 -10.47
CA HIS A 8 5.42 -2.75 -10.72
C HIS A 8 4.62 -2.64 -9.41
N PRO A 9 4.58 -1.46 -8.76
CA PRO A 9 3.87 -1.30 -7.50
C PRO A 9 2.35 -1.35 -7.72
N VAL A 10 1.69 -2.26 -7.00
CA VAL A 10 0.23 -2.47 -7.09
C VAL A 10 -0.51 -1.79 -5.93
N LEU A 11 0.08 -1.85 -4.73
CA LEU A 11 -0.42 -1.23 -3.51
C LEU A 11 0.77 -0.69 -2.70
N SER A 12 0.60 0.49 -2.11
CA SER A 12 1.63 1.15 -1.30
C SER A 12 1.05 1.58 0.04
N LEU A 13 1.82 1.39 1.11
CA LEU A 13 1.49 1.85 2.46
C LEU A 13 2.64 2.71 2.99
N ASP A 14 2.35 3.97 3.30
CA ASP A 14 3.32 4.86 3.96
C ASP A 14 3.28 4.63 5.47
N VAL A 15 4.40 4.18 6.03
CA VAL A 15 4.58 3.89 7.46
C VAL A 15 5.51 4.91 8.14
N TRP A 16 5.68 6.10 7.58
CA TRP A 16 6.32 7.22 8.26
C TRP A 16 5.43 7.79 9.36
N GLU A 17 6.02 8.28 10.45
CA GLU A 17 5.26 8.78 11.61
C GLU A 17 4.26 9.88 11.20
N HIS A 18 4.55 10.69 10.18
CA HIS A 18 3.60 11.70 9.70
C HIS A 18 2.30 11.13 9.12
N SER A 19 2.24 9.85 8.73
CA SER A 19 1.05 9.26 8.10
C SER A 19 0.07 8.68 9.11
N TYR A 20 0.52 8.35 10.33
CA TYR A 20 -0.31 7.65 11.33
C TYR A 20 -0.15 8.12 12.78
N TYR A 21 0.91 8.84 13.13
CA TYR A 21 1.24 9.12 14.54
C TYR A 21 0.22 10.06 15.21
N HIS A 22 -0.52 10.87 14.44
CA HIS A 22 -1.59 11.71 15.00
C HIS A 22 -2.75 10.89 15.56
N ASP A 23 -3.15 9.83 14.85
CA ASP A 23 -4.33 9.03 15.19
C ASP A 23 -3.97 7.81 16.07
N TYR A 24 -2.81 7.20 15.85
CA TYR A 24 -2.41 5.93 16.49
C TYR A 24 -1.19 6.07 17.43
N GLY A 25 -0.53 7.24 17.47
CA GLY A 25 0.65 7.46 18.31
C GLY A 25 1.79 6.47 17.99
N PRO A 26 2.42 5.83 19.01
CA PRO A 26 3.48 4.86 18.78
C PRO A 26 2.97 3.52 18.21
N ASP A 27 1.65 3.29 18.19
CA ASP A 27 1.07 2.02 17.77
C ASP A 27 0.89 1.94 16.24
N ARG A 28 1.97 1.53 15.57
CA ARG A 28 1.94 1.30 14.14
C ARG A 28 1.12 0.05 13.75
N GLY A 29 0.93 -0.90 14.66
CA GLY A 29 0.22 -2.15 14.37
C GLY A 29 -1.24 -1.87 14.02
N ASP A 30 -1.90 -1.12 14.90
CA ASP A 30 -3.31 -0.74 14.73
C ASP A 30 -3.53 0.10 13.45
N PHE A 31 -2.57 0.95 13.07
CA PHE A 31 -2.62 1.68 11.81
C PHE A 31 -2.61 0.76 10.58
N ILE A 32 -1.75 -0.27 10.58
CA ILE A 32 -1.65 -1.22 9.47
C ILE A 32 -2.95 -2.04 9.35
N ASP A 33 -3.49 -2.49 10.49
CA ASP A 33 -4.75 -3.24 10.52
C ASP A 33 -5.92 -2.36 10.05
N ALA A 34 -5.98 -1.10 10.49
CA ALA A 34 -6.99 -0.15 10.03
C ALA A 34 -6.87 0.13 8.53
N PHE A 35 -5.64 0.26 8.01
CA PHE A 35 -5.39 0.47 6.58
C PHE A 35 -6.00 -0.65 5.74
N PHE A 36 -5.75 -1.93 6.07
CA PHE A 36 -6.29 -3.05 5.28
C PHE A 36 -7.82 -3.18 5.35
N ASN A 37 -8.46 -2.60 6.36
CA ASN A 37 -9.92 -2.54 6.46
C ASN A 37 -10.55 -1.48 5.56
N VAL A 38 -9.80 -0.44 5.14
CA VAL A 38 -10.33 0.68 4.34
C VAL A 38 -9.81 0.72 2.90
N VAL A 39 -8.88 -0.16 2.55
CA VAL A 39 -8.37 -0.28 1.18
C VAL A 39 -9.51 -0.63 0.23
N ASP A 40 -9.66 0.16 -0.82
CA ASP A 40 -10.44 -0.21 -1.99
C ASP A 40 -9.65 -1.25 -2.78
N TRP A 41 -10.08 -2.50 -2.72
CA TRP A 41 -9.39 -3.64 -3.32
C TRP A 41 -9.62 -3.78 -4.83
N GLU A 42 -10.60 -3.08 -5.41
CA GLU A 42 -10.85 -3.14 -6.86
C GLU A 42 -9.71 -2.50 -7.64
N GLU A 43 -9.16 -1.39 -7.14
CA GLU A 43 -8.07 -0.65 -7.76
C GLU A 43 -6.73 -1.41 -7.80
N PRO A 44 -6.19 -2.00 -6.71
CA PRO A 44 -4.98 -2.80 -6.79
C PRO A 44 -5.18 -4.07 -7.63
N ALA A 45 -6.37 -4.68 -7.64
CA ALA A 45 -6.66 -5.80 -8.54
C ALA A 45 -6.55 -5.37 -10.02
N ALA A 46 -7.18 -4.25 -10.40
CA ALA A 46 -7.09 -3.72 -11.75
C ALA A 46 -5.65 -3.34 -12.17
N ARG A 47 -4.86 -2.77 -11.25
CA ARG A 47 -3.43 -2.48 -11.49
C ARG A 47 -2.60 -3.75 -11.68
N TYR A 48 -2.92 -4.81 -10.94
CA TYR A 48 -2.27 -6.11 -11.11
C TYR A 48 -2.58 -6.70 -12.49
N ASP A 49 -3.85 -6.74 -12.88
CA ASP A 49 -4.27 -7.25 -14.19
C ASP A 49 -3.60 -6.48 -15.33
N GLN A 50 -3.56 -5.14 -15.24
CA GLN A 50 -2.86 -4.30 -16.21
C GLN A 50 -1.36 -4.61 -16.29
N ALA A 51 -0.71 -4.86 -15.16
CA ALA A 51 0.71 -5.21 -15.14
C ALA A 51 0.96 -6.59 -15.77
N VAL A 52 0.09 -7.57 -15.51
CA VAL A 52 0.15 -8.89 -16.15
C VAL A 52 -0.01 -8.75 -17.66
N ASP A 53 -1.06 -8.06 -18.13
CA ASP A 53 -1.33 -7.88 -19.57
C ASP A 53 -0.20 -7.19 -20.35
N LEU A 54 0.58 -6.32 -19.69
CA LEU A 54 1.65 -5.55 -20.32
C LEU A 54 3.00 -6.29 -20.34
N PHE A 55 3.23 -7.19 -19.39
CA PHE A 55 4.56 -7.73 -19.11
C PHE A 55 4.65 -9.27 -19.11
N GLU A 56 3.53 -9.98 -19.10
CA GLU A 56 3.44 -11.44 -19.30
C GLU A 56 2.84 -11.78 -20.68
#